data_AF-F9WMQ5-F1
#
_entry.id   AF-F9WMQ5-F1
#
_cell.length_a   1.000
_cell.length_b   1.000
_cell.length_c   1.000
_cell.angle_alpha   90.00
_cell.angle_beta   90.00
_cell.angle_gamma   90.00
#
_symmetry.space_group_name_H-M   'P 1'
#
loop_
_entity.id
_entity.type
_entity.pdbx_description
1 polymer ?
#
loop_
_entity_poly.entity_id
_entity_poly.type
_entity_poly.pdbx_seq_one_letter_code
_entity_poly.pdbx_strand_id
1 'polypeptide(L)'
;MLLSTTFLLLDSLPAKLKLHTKEKTSKIIKNSPRCIALCLLIVLWFAAVCRVSFCQNEEPWKTEQKNKEEVFLCCAADLFVEWNVTFGALHKRAVKVNTTATKILQNKGLYKNSSGVENLANSAIQMVKGVVSNTRRALIVSRGFMDGIERDFFNAFEAIKDKPDDFTFGHSNWERDGKRESEILEFFKNVTMLFVKCKNRTKENVTIDSLEKRTMAEVGNETANLSKWEEKRKTEWNATLVNVTNWLVLMQNYTEKTNPKTHLRAKNIWMHNVTAWSTIKDDCYRVVHEGKNGLLASLVNSSRQNILRHMSDIANRSTVNNSLEENGCDGAYKFFKDAVNSNFSKVEMNKTKLKEMCEKLNVTLQNHTCTTSRTSVEWLRHRFNITVPEMIERLNKSLTHLIKAEKLVVGTFEDLFVSRREVLCNETRVMNKMNATFDMMVKSDGSCEANIKSANASLVSAGHNITEARNKSDAALKRASIAQNITKVVSTKFDETKSASDVVKAYERAMKESEIAARKVIGEAEISREELKKVRGDLDAVREKKGSHLETILKNFVSALTSAQSSGNINNVCNVSSFVAPNVSIYAAEAVFAQLVPVNISEDSENDY
;
A
#
# COMPACT_ATOMS: atom_id res chain seq x y z
N MET A 1 -16.72 -22.60 46.89
CA MET A 1 -17.71 -23.46 47.57
C MET A 1 -19.01 -23.31 46.79
N LEU A 2 -19.37 -24.35 45.99
CA LEU A 2 -20.52 -24.47 45.06
C LEU A 2 -20.55 -23.40 43.93
N LEU A 3 -20.56 -23.68 42.62
CA LEU A 3 -20.78 -24.89 41.82
C LEU A 3 -20.10 -24.68 40.46
N SER A 4 -19.28 -25.64 40.05
CA SER A 4 -18.90 -25.92 38.67
C SER A 4 -18.97 -27.42 38.52
N THR A 5 -19.93 -27.94 37.74
CA THR A 5 -19.92 -29.22 37.02
C THR A 5 -21.35 -29.59 36.61
N THR A 6 -21.66 -29.47 35.32
CA THR A 6 -22.79 -30.18 34.69
C THR A 6 -22.31 -30.73 33.36
N PHE A 7 -21.51 -31.80 33.42
CA PHE A 7 -21.30 -32.73 32.33
C PHE A 7 -20.90 -34.07 32.95
N LEU A 8 -21.52 -35.15 32.46
CA LEU A 8 -21.26 -36.57 32.76
C LEU A 8 -21.93 -37.13 34.03
N LEU A 9 -23.08 -37.80 33.85
CA LEU A 9 -23.43 -39.11 34.44
C LEU A 9 -24.92 -39.39 34.22
N LEU A 10 -25.23 -40.09 33.11
CA LEU A 10 -26.51 -40.78 32.90
C LEU A 10 -26.24 -42.11 32.18
N ASP A 11 -25.41 -42.92 32.83
CA ASP A 11 -25.25 -44.36 32.58
C ASP A 11 -25.53 -45.08 33.91
N SER A 12 -26.79 -45.44 34.14
CA SER A 12 -27.19 -46.60 34.96
C SER A 12 -28.71 -46.69 35.06
N LEU A 13 -29.31 -47.42 34.12
CA LEU A 13 -30.63 -48.03 34.27
C LEU A 13 -30.63 -49.02 35.45
N PRO A 14 -31.82 -49.32 36.01
CA PRO A 14 -32.23 -50.71 36.02
C PRO A 14 -33.60 -50.94 35.38
N ALA A 15 -33.67 -52.08 34.69
CA ALA A 15 -34.82 -52.60 33.97
C ALA A 15 -35.76 -53.41 34.88
N LYS A 16 -37.08 -53.19 34.73
CA LYS A 16 -38.26 -54.04 35.04
C LYS A 16 -39.47 -53.11 34.90
N LEU A 17 -40.49 -53.26 34.05
CA LEU A 17 -41.22 -54.42 33.51
C LEU A 17 -41.76 -54.06 32.11
N LYS A 18 -41.82 -55.04 31.20
CA LYS A 18 -42.58 -55.01 29.94
C LYS A 18 -44.08 -55.23 30.20
N LEU A 19 -44.97 -54.53 29.49
CA LEU A 19 -46.01 -55.11 28.58
C LEU A 19 -47.09 -54.08 28.17
N HIS A 20 -47.33 -54.01 26.85
CA HIS A 20 -48.50 -53.55 26.05
C HIS A 20 -49.40 -52.42 26.59
N THR A 21 -49.65 -51.33 25.85
CA THR A 21 -50.56 -51.31 24.67
C THR A 21 -50.39 -50.05 23.79
N LYS A 22 -50.89 -50.19 22.54
CA LYS A 22 -50.94 -49.23 21.43
C LYS A 22 -52.00 -48.13 21.59
N GLU A 23 -51.76 -47.03 20.85
CA GLU A 23 -52.71 -46.15 20.15
C GLU A 23 -53.35 -44.91 20.83
N LYS A 24 -53.27 -43.79 20.07
CA LYS A 24 -54.15 -42.60 19.99
C LYS A 24 -54.20 -41.70 21.24
N THR A 25 -53.75 -40.45 21.17
CA THR A 25 -54.43 -39.39 20.41
C THR A 25 -53.58 -38.10 20.40
N SER A 26 -53.49 -37.45 19.24
CA SER A 26 -53.13 -36.04 19.16
C SER A 26 -54.27 -35.19 19.73
N LYS A 27 -53.94 -34.22 20.59
CA LYS A 27 -54.85 -33.14 20.95
C LYS A 27 -54.04 -31.88 21.30
N ILE A 28 -53.86 -31.05 20.28
CA ILE A 28 -54.06 -29.59 20.28
C ILE A 28 -53.95 -28.94 21.67
N ILE A 29 -52.80 -28.33 21.96
CA ILE A 29 -52.75 -27.21 22.93
C ILE A 29 -52.78 -25.93 22.10
N LYS A 30 -53.95 -25.28 22.16
CA LYS A 30 -54.23 -23.97 21.56
C LYS A 30 -53.33 -22.91 22.20
N ASN A 31 -52.62 -22.18 21.35
CA ASN A 31 -52.01 -20.88 21.67
C ASN A 31 -53.09 -19.92 22.16
N SER A 32 -53.25 -19.82 23.49
CA SER A 32 -54.05 -18.76 24.11
C SER A 32 -53.21 -17.49 24.14
N PRO A 33 -53.67 -16.36 23.55
CA PRO A 33 -52.97 -15.08 23.60
C PRO A 33 -52.69 -14.62 25.04
N ARG A 34 -53.48 -15.08 26.01
CA ARG A 34 -53.28 -14.78 27.43
C ARG A 34 -52.08 -15.51 28.04
N CYS A 35 -51.75 -16.73 27.61
CA CYS A 35 -50.55 -17.44 28.06
C CYS A 35 -49.28 -16.83 27.45
N ILE A 36 -49.33 -16.42 26.18
CA ILE A 36 -48.23 -15.74 25.52
C ILE A 36 -48.02 -14.34 26.14
N ALA A 37 -49.09 -13.62 26.44
CA ALA A 37 -49.03 -12.33 27.14
C ALA A 37 -48.51 -12.47 28.57
N LEU A 38 -48.88 -13.52 29.31
CA LEU A 38 -48.36 -13.78 30.66
C LEU A 38 -46.87 -14.15 30.62
N CYS A 39 -46.45 -14.99 29.66
CA CYS A 39 -45.03 -15.32 29.47
C CYS A 39 -44.22 -14.10 29.02
N LEU A 40 -44.77 -13.26 28.14
CA LEU A 40 -44.13 -12.00 27.74
C LEU A 40 -44.08 -10.99 28.89
N LEU A 41 -45.11 -10.91 29.73
CA LEU A 41 -45.10 -10.09 30.93
C LEU A 41 -44.07 -10.59 31.94
N ILE A 42 -43.97 -11.91 32.17
CA ILE A 42 -42.95 -12.50 33.04
C ILE A 42 -41.55 -12.26 32.47
N VAL A 43 -41.34 -12.42 31.15
CA VAL A 43 -40.05 -12.13 30.50
C VAL A 43 -39.74 -10.63 30.50
N LEU A 44 -40.72 -9.74 30.34
CA LEU A 44 -40.56 -8.30 30.46
C LEU A 44 -40.33 -7.87 31.91
N TRP A 45 -40.93 -8.55 32.88
CA TRP A 45 -40.72 -8.32 34.31
C TRP A 45 -39.36 -8.85 34.75
N PHE A 46 -38.91 -10.01 34.25
CA PHE A 46 -37.53 -10.48 34.42
C PHE A 46 -36.54 -9.59 33.66
N ALA A 47 -36.87 -9.06 32.49
CA ALA A 47 -36.01 -8.08 31.79
C ALA A 47 -35.98 -6.74 32.52
N ALA A 48 -37.06 -6.32 33.18
CA ALA A 48 -37.11 -5.11 34.00
C ALA A 48 -36.40 -5.32 35.35
N VAL A 49 -36.61 -6.46 36.03
CA VAL A 49 -35.96 -6.83 37.30
C VAL A 49 -34.48 -7.15 37.08
N CYS A 50 -34.08 -7.72 35.94
CA CYS A 50 -32.66 -7.89 35.56
C CYS A 50 -32.03 -6.59 35.03
N ARG A 51 -32.79 -5.66 34.42
CA ARG A 51 -32.29 -4.29 34.15
C ARG A 51 -32.15 -3.44 35.41
N VAL A 52 -32.96 -3.70 36.44
CA VAL A 52 -32.89 -3.01 37.74
C VAL A 52 -31.89 -3.68 38.69
N SER A 53 -31.60 -4.99 38.55
CA SER A 53 -30.65 -5.73 39.40
C SER A 53 -29.22 -5.81 38.85
N PHE A 54 -28.96 -5.24 37.66
CA PHE A 54 -27.59 -4.95 37.16
C PHE A 54 -27.19 -3.49 37.30
N CYS A 55 -28.00 -2.67 37.98
CA CYS A 55 -27.51 -1.48 38.65
C CYS A 55 -27.11 -1.89 40.07
N GLN A 56 -26.01 -2.65 40.20
CA GLN A 56 -25.22 -2.50 41.42
C GLN A 56 -24.92 -1.00 41.53
N ASN A 57 -25.28 -0.41 42.66
CA ASN A 57 -25.01 0.97 43.00
C ASN A 57 -23.50 1.28 42.81
N GLU A 58 -23.07 1.59 41.60
CA GLU A 58 -21.86 2.37 41.40
C GLU A 58 -22.18 3.73 42.02
N GLU A 59 -21.52 4.01 43.13
CA GLU A 59 -21.73 5.24 43.87
C GLU A 59 -21.53 6.42 42.90
N PRO A 60 -22.40 7.45 42.90
CA PRO A 60 -22.39 8.52 41.88
C PRO A 60 -21.02 9.20 41.68
N TRP A 61 -20.17 9.16 42.71
CA TRP A 61 -18.81 9.70 42.69
C TRP A 61 -17.81 8.85 41.91
N LYS A 62 -17.99 7.52 41.86
CA LYS A 62 -17.22 6.64 40.98
C LYS A 62 -17.42 7.09 39.56
N THR A 63 -18.65 7.39 39.16
CA THR A 63 -18.98 7.85 37.82
C THR A 63 -18.37 9.21 37.48
N GLU A 64 -18.43 10.21 38.36
CA GLU A 64 -17.89 11.55 38.04
C GLU A 64 -16.36 11.57 37.98
N GLN A 65 -15.69 10.94 38.94
CA GLN A 65 -14.22 10.83 38.92
C GLN A 65 -13.75 9.95 37.76
N LYS A 66 -14.46 8.85 37.47
CA LYS A 66 -14.22 7.99 36.31
C LYS A 66 -14.38 8.75 35.01
N ASN A 67 -15.42 9.59 34.87
CA ASN A 67 -15.59 10.42 33.68
C ASN A 67 -14.39 11.36 33.44
N LYS A 68 -13.82 11.94 34.50
CA LYS A 68 -12.65 12.84 34.40
C LYS A 68 -11.37 12.08 34.01
N GLU A 69 -11.16 10.93 34.62
CA GLU A 69 -10.08 9.99 34.26
C GLU A 69 -10.22 9.49 32.82
N GLU A 70 -11.43 9.09 32.41
CA GLU A 70 -11.75 8.65 31.07
C GLU A 70 -11.52 9.74 30.02
N VAL A 71 -11.86 11.02 30.30
CA VAL A 71 -11.56 12.13 29.38
C VAL A 71 -10.06 12.21 29.10
N PHE A 72 -9.22 12.16 30.14
CA PHE A 72 -7.77 12.17 29.98
C PHE A 72 -7.27 10.96 29.18
N LEU A 73 -7.71 9.75 29.54
CA LEU A 73 -7.31 8.50 28.87
C LEU A 73 -7.77 8.45 27.42
N CYS A 74 -8.97 8.93 27.12
CA CYS A 74 -9.50 9.03 25.76
C CYS A 74 -8.63 9.95 24.90
N CYS A 75 -8.22 11.11 25.41
CA CYS A 75 -7.38 12.04 24.66
C CYS A 75 -5.96 11.52 24.46
N ALA A 76 -5.39 10.81 25.46
CA ALA A 76 -4.10 10.12 25.30
C ALA A 76 -4.18 9.01 24.23
N ALA A 77 -5.25 8.21 24.26
CA ALA A 77 -5.49 7.15 23.27
C ALA A 77 -5.73 7.74 21.86
N ASP A 78 -6.41 8.88 21.75
CA ASP A 78 -6.62 9.59 20.48
C ASP A 78 -5.29 9.99 19.84
N LEU A 79 -4.41 10.68 20.59
CA LEU A 79 -3.08 11.02 20.10
C LEU A 79 -2.27 9.79 19.69
N PHE A 80 -2.25 8.75 20.52
CA PHE A 80 -1.52 7.52 20.23
C PHE A 80 -1.97 6.87 18.91
N VAL A 81 -3.28 6.73 18.71
CA VAL A 81 -3.84 6.13 17.49
C VAL A 81 -3.63 7.06 16.28
N GLU A 82 -3.89 8.36 16.41
CA GLU A 82 -3.69 9.33 15.34
C GLU A 82 -2.23 9.38 14.88
N TRP A 83 -1.28 9.38 15.82
CA TRP A 83 0.15 9.34 15.51
C TRP A 83 0.53 8.04 14.80
N ASN A 84 0.10 6.89 15.30
CA ASN A 84 0.42 5.62 14.68
C ASN A 84 -0.12 5.52 13.25
N VAL A 85 -1.36 5.97 13.04
CA VAL A 85 -1.96 6.00 11.70
C VAL A 85 -1.24 7.01 10.80
N THR A 86 -0.96 8.21 11.29
CA THR A 86 -0.28 9.28 10.53
C THR A 86 1.10 8.85 10.08
N PHE A 87 1.96 8.42 11.01
CA PHE A 87 3.33 8.04 10.68
C PHE A 87 3.39 6.69 9.97
N GLY A 88 2.44 5.78 10.20
CA GLY A 88 2.28 4.56 9.41
C GLY A 88 1.93 4.85 7.95
N ALA A 89 1.00 5.77 7.69
CA ALA A 89 0.62 6.23 6.36
C ALA A 89 1.81 6.89 5.62
N LEU A 90 2.52 7.81 6.29
CA LEU A 90 3.71 8.46 5.74
C LEU A 90 4.81 7.45 5.41
N HIS A 91 5.02 6.45 6.28
CA HIS A 91 5.99 5.39 6.05
C HIS A 91 5.63 4.55 4.81
N LYS A 92 4.38 4.10 4.68
CA LYS A 92 3.91 3.33 3.51
C LYS A 92 4.07 4.11 2.21
N ARG A 93 3.72 5.41 2.22
CA ARG A 93 3.88 6.29 1.06
C ARG A 93 5.36 6.46 0.70
N ALA A 94 6.23 6.68 1.68
CA ALA A 94 7.67 6.77 1.47
C ALA A 94 8.25 5.50 0.84
N VAL A 95 7.83 4.31 1.28
CA VAL A 95 8.23 3.03 0.67
C VAL A 95 7.82 2.95 -0.81
N LYS A 96 6.63 3.45 -1.17
CA LYS A 96 6.19 3.53 -2.57
C LYS A 96 7.09 4.45 -3.40
N VAL A 97 7.43 5.63 -2.87
CA VAL A 97 8.38 6.56 -3.51
C VAL A 97 9.75 5.92 -3.72
N ASN A 98 10.28 5.25 -2.70
CA ASN A 98 11.55 4.54 -2.80
C ASN A 98 11.53 3.46 -3.89
N THR A 99 10.43 2.70 -3.94
CA THR A 99 10.25 1.62 -4.93
C THR A 99 10.23 2.20 -6.34
N THR A 100 9.46 3.26 -6.57
CA THR A 100 9.41 3.94 -7.88
C THR A 100 10.77 4.53 -8.26
N ALA A 101 11.44 5.24 -7.35
CA ALA A 101 12.78 5.79 -7.59
C ALA A 101 13.80 4.70 -7.93
N THR A 102 13.73 3.55 -7.25
CA THR A 102 14.61 2.40 -7.54
C THR A 102 14.33 1.82 -8.93
N LYS A 103 13.05 1.69 -9.33
CA LYS A 103 12.68 1.25 -10.68
C LYS A 103 13.18 2.22 -11.75
N ILE A 104 13.11 3.52 -11.50
CA ILE A 104 13.67 4.56 -12.38
C ILE A 104 15.18 4.35 -12.55
N LEU A 105 15.94 4.16 -11.46
CA LEU A 105 17.38 3.90 -11.52
C LEU A 105 17.72 2.64 -12.34
N GLN A 106 16.99 1.55 -12.12
CA GLN A 106 17.18 0.29 -12.83
C GLN A 106 16.92 0.41 -14.33
N ASN A 107 16.07 1.34 -14.74
CA ASN A 107 15.63 1.54 -16.11
C ASN A 107 16.04 2.92 -16.65
N LYS A 108 17.11 3.51 -16.11
CA LYS A 108 17.59 4.84 -16.49
C LYS A 108 17.93 4.97 -17.99
N GLY A 109 18.16 3.86 -18.69
CA GLY A 109 18.36 3.82 -20.14
C GLY A 109 17.10 4.13 -20.96
N LEU A 110 15.91 4.08 -20.36
CA LEU A 110 14.67 4.49 -21.02
C LEU A 110 14.54 6.02 -21.16
N TYR A 111 15.40 6.77 -20.50
CA TYR A 111 15.38 8.22 -20.46
C TYR A 111 16.47 8.80 -21.35
N LYS A 112 16.14 9.87 -22.08
CA LYS A 112 17.13 10.60 -22.89
C LYS A 112 18.26 11.20 -22.05
N ASN A 113 17.94 11.76 -20.88
CA ASN A 113 18.92 12.29 -19.92
C ASN A 113 19.14 11.31 -18.75
N SER A 114 19.83 10.20 -19.03
CA SER A 114 20.04 9.13 -18.05
C SER A 114 20.75 9.61 -16.78
N SER A 115 21.79 10.44 -16.90
CA SER A 115 22.55 10.97 -15.75
C SER A 115 21.73 11.95 -14.89
N GLY A 116 20.89 12.78 -15.53
CA GLY A 116 20.00 13.68 -14.79
C GLY A 116 19.00 12.91 -13.96
N VAL A 117 18.35 11.92 -14.57
CA VAL A 117 17.36 11.06 -13.91
C VAL A 117 17.99 10.22 -12.79
N GLU A 118 19.22 9.73 -12.98
CA GLU A 118 19.97 9.04 -11.94
C GLU A 118 20.20 9.92 -10.71
N ASN A 119 20.62 11.17 -10.90
CA ASN A 119 20.82 12.12 -9.80
C ASN A 119 19.52 12.43 -9.06
N LEU A 120 18.42 12.63 -9.80
CA LEU A 120 17.09 12.89 -9.22
C LEU A 120 16.60 11.70 -8.39
N ALA A 121 16.70 10.48 -8.93
CA ALA A 121 16.24 9.27 -8.24
C ALA A 121 17.10 8.95 -7.01
N ASN A 122 18.43 9.10 -7.09
CA ASN A 122 19.31 8.95 -5.92
C ASN A 122 18.99 9.98 -4.82
N SER A 123 18.74 11.23 -5.20
CA SER A 123 18.35 12.29 -4.26
C SER A 123 17.02 11.96 -3.57
N ALA A 124 16.02 11.49 -4.33
CA ALA A 124 14.74 11.06 -3.78
C ALA A 124 14.90 9.89 -2.79
N ILE A 125 15.72 8.89 -3.11
CA ILE A 125 16.00 7.76 -2.21
C ILE A 125 16.63 8.24 -0.89
N GLN A 126 17.58 9.17 -0.93
CA GLN A 126 18.20 9.71 0.28
C GLN A 126 17.19 10.49 1.14
N MET A 127 16.31 11.29 0.52
CA MET A 127 15.24 11.98 1.24
C MET A 127 14.27 11.00 1.89
N VAL A 128 13.89 9.93 1.17
CA VAL A 128 13.01 8.88 1.68
C VAL A 128 13.62 8.14 2.87
N LYS A 129 14.93 7.87 2.88
CA LYS A 129 15.61 7.31 4.07
C LYS A 129 15.37 8.19 5.31
N GLY A 130 15.43 9.51 5.15
CA GLY A 130 15.08 10.46 6.20
C GLY A 130 13.63 10.34 6.67
N VAL A 131 12.67 10.18 5.75
CA VAL A 131 11.25 9.97 6.08
C VAL A 131 11.04 8.66 6.84
N VAL A 132 11.63 7.57 6.36
CA VAL A 132 11.55 6.25 6.99
C VAL A 132 12.15 6.27 8.40
N SER A 133 13.28 6.93 8.59
CA SER A 133 13.91 7.10 9.90
C SER A 133 13.03 7.92 10.86
N ASN A 134 12.49 9.05 10.39
CA ASN A 134 11.64 9.91 11.22
C ASN A 134 10.31 9.24 11.60
N THR A 135 9.65 8.58 10.65
CA THR A 135 8.40 7.83 10.90
C THR A 135 8.63 6.69 11.88
N ARG A 136 9.72 5.91 11.72
CA ARG A 136 10.07 4.84 12.67
C ARG A 136 10.33 5.39 14.08
N ARG A 137 11.06 6.52 14.19
CA ARG A 137 11.29 7.17 15.49
C ARG A 137 9.98 7.65 16.11
N ALA A 138 9.10 8.27 15.33
CA ALA A 138 7.80 8.75 15.79
C ALA A 138 6.92 7.60 16.32
N LEU A 139 6.91 6.44 15.67
CA LEU A 139 6.19 5.26 16.15
C LEU A 139 6.75 4.73 17.49
N ILE A 140 8.07 4.74 17.67
CA ILE A 140 8.71 4.37 18.95
C ILE A 140 8.34 5.37 20.05
N VAL A 141 8.37 6.66 19.73
CA VAL A 141 8.01 7.75 20.66
C VAL A 141 6.54 7.68 21.06
N SER A 142 5.64 7.41 20.11
CA SER A 142 4.20 7.18 20.33
C SER A 142 3.97 6.02 21.32
N ARG A 143 4.70 4.91 21.15
CA ARG A 143 4.63 3.78 22.08
C ARG A 143 5.14 4.14 23.47
N GLY A 144 6.32 4.76 23.55
CA GLY A 144 6.88 5.21 24.82
C GLY A 144 5.98 6.23 25.55
N PHE A 145 5.25 7.05 24.81
CA PHE A 145 4.23 7.93 25.38
C PHE A 145 3.12 7.12 26.06
N MET A 146 2.50 6.16 25.36
CA MET A 146 1.37 5.41 25.93
C MET A 146 1.80 4.48 27.07
N ASP A 147 2.95 3.83 26.95
CA ASP A 147 3.56 3.03 28.03
C ASP A 147 3.86 3.92 29.26
N GLY A 148 4.31 5.15 29.03
CA GLY A 148 4.53 6.15 30.07
C GLY A 148 3.23 6.57 30.76
N ILE A 149 2.17 6.85 29.99
CA ILE A 149 0.85 7.17 30.52
C ILE A 149 0.33 6.02 31.39
N GLU A 150 0.41 4.76 30.94
CA GLU A 150 -0.01 3.60 31.73
C GLU A 150 0.65 3.59 33.10
N ARG A 151 1.98 3.69 33.10
CA ARG A 151 2.79 3.56 34.31
C ARG A 151 2.56 4.71 35.27
N ASP A 152 2.52 5.93 34.76
CA ASP A 152 2.37 7.14 35.57
C ASP A 152 0.94 7.20 36.17
N PHE A 153 -0.06 6.70 35.43
CA PHE A 153 -1.43 6.49 35.91
C PHE A 153 -1.47 5.41 37.00
N PHE A 154 -0.89 4.23 36.75
CA PHE A 154 -0.87 3.10 37.70
C PHE A 154 -0.17 3.44 39.03
N ASN A 155 0.93 4.20 38.99
CA ASN A 155 1.69 4.57 40.18
C ASN A 155 0.85 5.31 41.24
N ALA A 156 -0.11 6.13 40.84
CA ALA A 156 -1.00 6.84 41.77
C ALA A 156 -1.87 5.85 42.57
N PHE A 157 -2.33 4.78 41.93
CA PHE A 157 -3.16 3.74 42.55
C PHE A 157 -2.34 2.81 43.43
N GLU A 158 -1.08 2.56 43.07
CA GLU A 158 -0.19 1.74 43.88
C GLU A 158 0.29 2.43 45.15
N ALA A 159 0.34 3.75 45.19
CA ALA A 159 0.66 4.44 46.43
C ALA A 159 -0.40 4.22 47.53
N ILE A 160 -1.67 4.05 47.14
CA ILE A 160 -2.78 3.84 48.08
C ILE A 160 -3.03 2.33 48.23
N LYS A 161 -2.46 1.78 49.30
CA LYS A 161 -2.67 0.38 49.73
C LYS A 161 -3.45 0.27 51.03
N ASP A 162 -3.09 1.09 52.02
CA ASP A 162 -3.77 1.14 53.32
C ASP A 162 -5.00 2.07 53.26
N LYS A 163 -6.08 1.65 53.91
CA LYS A 163 -7.39 2.34 53.95
C LYS A 163 -7.82 2.95 52.60
N PRO A 164 -7.99 2.14 51.55
CA PRO A 164 -8.44 2.66 50.25
C PRO A 164 -9.78 3.39 50.34
N ASP A 165 -10.66 3.01 51.27
CA ASP A 165 -11.95 3.69 51.52
C ASP A 165 -11.79 5.18 51.93
N ASP A 166 -10.61 5.63 52.37
CA ASP A 166 -10.33 7.04 52.65
C ASP A 166 -10.10 7.88 51.37
N PHE A 167 -10.08 7.23 50.20
CA PHE A 167 -9.79 7.85 48.92
C PHE A 167 -10.91 7.65 47.90
N THR A 168 -11.11 8.68 47.07
CA THR A 168 -11.99 8.63 45.90
C THR A 168 -11.18 8.20 44.68
N PHE A 169 -11.63 7.12 44.02
CA PHE A 169 -11.08 6.60 42.77
C PHE A 169 -12.13 6.66 41.64
N GLY A 170 -11.72 6.95 40.40
CA GLY A 170 -12.59 6.80 39.23
C GLY A 170 -12.61 5.36 38.73
N HIS A 171 -11.43 4.82 38.46
CA HIS A 171 -11.25 3.41 38.14
C HIS A 171 -10.84 2.57 39.35
N SER A 172 -11.15 1.28 39.31
CA SER A 172 -11.00 0.40 40.47
C SER A 172 -9.85 -0.58 40.31
N ASN A 173 -9.12 -0.82 41.41
CA ASN A 173 -8.18 -1.91 41.56
C ASN A 173 -8.81 -2.97 42.49
N TRP A 174 -9.22 -4.11 41.93
CA TRP A 174 -9.85 -5.21 42.66
C TRP A 174 -8.78 -6.23 43.06
N GLU A 175 -8.95 -6.94 44.16
CA GLU A 175 -8.11 -8.11 44.48
C GLU A 175 -8.89 -9.37 44.12
N ARG A 176 -8.42 -10.12 43.10
CA ARG A 176 -8.95 -11.42 42.68
C ARG A 176 -7.85 -12.47 42.84
N ASP A 177 -8.12 -13.54 43.58
CA ASP A 177 -7.17 -14.64 43.82
C ASP A 177 -5.78 -14.19 44.35
N GLY A 178 -5.76 -13.16 45.20
CA GLY A 178 -4.52 -12.58 45.74
C GLY A 178 -3.69 -11.80 44.71
N LYS A 179 -4.27 -11.44 43.55
CA LYS A 179 -3.72 -10.56 42.54
C LYS A 179 -4.57 -9.30 42.41
N ARG A 180 -3.93 -8.14 42.37
CA ARG A 180 -4.62 -6.87 42.13
C ARG A 180 -4.92 -6.74 40.62
N GLU A 181 -6.18 -6.88 40.22
CA GLU A 181 -6.67 -6.59 38.87
C GLU A 181 -7.07 -5.11 38.79
N SER A 182 -6.37 -4.36 37.94
CA SER A 182 -6.69 -2.95 37.68
C SER A 182 -7.54 -2.86 36.42
N GLU A 183 -8.73 -2.27 36.52
CA GLU A 183 -9.59 -1.93 35.37
C GLU A 183 -8.79 -1.13 34.31
N ILE A 184 -7.87 -0.31 34.79
CA ILE A 184 -6.98 0.51 33.97
C ILE A 184 -6.02 -0.34 33.14
N LEU A 185 -5.40 -1.36 33.73
CA LEU A 185 -4.46 -2.23 33.01
C LEU A 185 -5.16 -3.02 31.89
N GLU A 186 -6.44 -3.34 32.04
CA GLU A 186 -7.22 -3.92 30.95
C GLU A 186 -7.42 -2.93 29.78
N PHE A 187 -7.56 -1.63 30.07
CA PHE A 187 -7.62 -0.60 29.01
C PHE A 187 -6.32 -0.49 28.23
N PHE A 188 -5.16 -0.52 28.90
CA PHE A 188 -3.87 -0.40 28.23
C PHE A 188 -3.48 -1.67 27.44
N LYS A 189 -4.04 -2.84 27.78
CA LYS A 189 -3.90 -4.06 26.95
C LYS A 189 -4.54 -3.91 25.56
N ASN A 190 -5.54 -3.04 25.39
CA ASN A 190 -6.19 -2.79 24.10
C ASN A 190 -6.55 -1.30 23.92
N VAL A 191 -5.53 -0.46 23.83
CA VAL A 191 -5.66 1.00 23.62
C VAL A 191 -6.53 1.34 22.40
N THR A 192 -6.45 0.52 21.36
CA THR A 192 -7.26 0.65 20.16
C THR A 192 -8.75 0.46 20.40
N MET A 193 -9.14 -0.45 21.29
CA MET A 193 -10.54 -0.58 21.71
C MET A 193 -10.99 0.64 22.54
N LEU A 194 -10.12 1.18 23.39
CA LEU A 194 -10.41 2.41 24.14
C LEU A 194 -10.67 3.58 23.19
N PHE A 195 -9.81 3.79 22.20
CA PHE A 195 -10.00 4.80 21.16
C PHE A 195 -11.38 4.69 20.50
N VAL A 196 -11.76 3.48 20.04
CA VAL A 196 -13.07 3.25 19.40
C VAL A 196 -14.22 3.54 20.36
N LYS A 197 -14.12 3.10 21.63
CA LYS A 197 -15.14 3.40 22.65
C LYS A 197 -15.29 4.91 22.87
N CYS A 198 -14.19 5.65 22.93
CA CYS A 198 -14.19 7.09 23.12
C CYS A 198 -14.83 7.83 21.94
N LYS A 199 -14.50 7.47 20.68
CA LYS A 199 -15.06 8.10 19.48
C LYS A 199 -16.54 7.75 19.25
N ASN A 200 -16.95 6.53 19.56
CA ASN A 200 -18.36 6.13 19.45
C ASN A 200 -19.26 6.90 20.44
N ARG A 201 -18.74 7.26 21.63
CA ARG A 201 -19.47 8.11 22.59
C ARG A 201 -19.70 9.53 22.06
N THR A 202 -18.83 10.03 21.18
CA THR A 202 -19.00 11.32 20.51
C THR A 202 -19.80 11.22 19.20
N LYS A 203 -20.47 10.08 18.93
CA LYS A 203 -21.21 9.75 17.70
C LYS A 203 -20.35 9.69 16.43
N GLU A 204 -19.04 9.61 16.55
CA GLU A 204 -18.13 9.38 15.43
C GLU A 204 -17.91 7.86 15.29
N ASN A 205 -18.58 7.21 14.34
CA ASN A 205 -18.33 5.79 14.02
C ASN A 205 -16.97 5.67 13.29
N VAL A 206 -15.88 5.63 14.05
CA VAL A 206 -14.51 5.55 13.51
C VAL A 206 -13.87 4.22 13.89
N THR A 207 -13.38 3.52 12.87
CA THR A 207 -12.45 2.39 13.02
C THR A 207 -11.02 2.82 12.67
N ILE A 208 -10.02 2.10 13.15
CA ILE A 208 -8.61 2.36 12.78
C ILE A 208 -8.43 2.27 11.26
N ASP A 209 -9.01 1.24 10.63
CA ASP A 209 -8.96 1.08 9.18
C ASP A 209 -9.60 2.26 8.43
N SER A 210 -10.73 2.78 8.94
CA SER A 210 -11.39 3.95 8.35
C SER A 210 -10.54 5.21 8.50
N LEU A 211 -9.86 5.37 9.65
CA LEU A 211 -8.95 6.48 9.90
C LEU A 211 -7.72 6.38 9.00
N GLU A 212 -7.13 5.19 8.86
CA GLU A 212 -6.00 4.97 7.98
C GLU A 212 -6.33 5.26 6.51
N LYS A 213 -7.47 4.74 6.02
CA LYS A 213 -7.93 5.03 4.66
C LYS A 213 -8.14 6.53 4.45
N ARG A 214 -8.76 7.21 5.42
CA ARG A 214 -8.97 8.66 5.37
C ARG A 214 -7.65 9.42 5.35
N THR A 215 -6.72 9.11 6.26
CA THR A 215 -5.40 9.77 6.33
C THR A 215 -4.61 9.53 5.04
N MET A 216 -4.62 8.32 4.50
CA MET A 216 -3.98 8.00 3.22
C MET A 216 -4.59 8.79 2.05
N ALA A 217 -5.92 8.99 2.04
CA ALA A 217 -6.59 9.78 1.01
C ALA A 217 -6.32 11.28 1.13
N GLU A 218 -6.33 11.83 2.36
CA GLU A 218 -6.03 13.24 2.63
C GLU A 218 -4.57 13.57 2.29
N VAL A 219 -3.65 12.66 2.63
CA VAL A 219 -2.24 12.79 2.30
C VAL A 219 -2.04 12.57 0.79
N GLY A 220 -2.66 11.54 0.20
CA GLY A 220 -2.40 11.06 -1.16
C GLY A 220 -3.05 11.80 -2.32
N ASN A 221 -3.93 12.77 -2.08
CA ASN A 221 -4.55 13.54 -3.14
C ASN A 221 -3.56 14.58 -3.72
N GLU A 222 -3.30 14.55 -5.02
CA GLU A 222 -2.38 15.48 -5.71
C GLU A 222 -2.79 16.95 -5.59
N THR A 223 -4.08 17.21 -5.41
CA THR A 223 -4.63 18.55 -5.19
C THR A 223 -4.62 18.97 -3.72
N ALA A 224 -4.32 18.04 -2.81
CA ALA A 224 -4.28 18.35 -1.38
C ALA A 224 -3.05 19.21 -1.08
N ASN A 225 -3.33 20.40 -0.54
CA ASN A 225 -2.31 21.24 0.01
C ASN A 225 -1.77 20.60 1.31
N LEU A 226 -0.69 19.82 1.19
CA LEU A 226 -0.07 19.13 2.31
C LEU A 226 0.43 20.08 3.40
N SER A 227 0.77 21.33 3.06
CA SER A 227 1.09 22.36 4.07
C SER A 227 -0.16 22.71 4.90
N LYS A 228 -1.33 22.85 4.28
CA LYS A 228 -2.59 23.08 5.00
C LYS A 228 -2.98 21.87 5.87
N TRP A 229 -2.75 20.66 5.37
CA TRP A 229 -3.00 19.43 6.13
C TRP A 229 -2.06 19.30 7.34
N GLU A 230 -0.77 19.60 7.16
CA GLU A 230 0.22 19.65 8.23
C GLU A 230 -0.17 20.65 9.32
N GLU A 231 -0.51 21.88 8.94
CA GLU A 231 -0.92 22.92 9.89
C GLU A 231 -2.19 22.54 10.65
N LYS A 232 -3.14 21.85 10.01
CA LYS A 232 -4.32 21.31 10.69
C LYS A 232 -3.93 20.32 11.79
N ARG A 233 -3.09 19.32 11.47
CA ARG A 233 -2.62 18.31 12.45
C ARG A 233 -1.83 18.95 13.59
N LYS A 234 -0.93 19.89 13.27
CA LYS A 234 -0.20 20.66 14.29
C LYS A 234 -1.13 21.40 15.24
N THR A 235 -2.15 22.07 14.70
CA THR A 235 -3.12 22.84 15.48
C THR A 235 -3.88 21.93 16.43
N GLU A 236 -4.35 20.78 15.96
CA GLU A 236 -5.09 19.81 16.79
C GLU A 236 -4.21 19.22 17.89
N TRP A 237 -2.97 18.82 17.59
CA TRP A 237 -2.05 18.28 18.60
C TRP A 237 -1.63 19.34 19.63
N ASN A 238 -1.41 20.58 19.20
CA ASN A 238 -1.16 21.71 20.11
C ASN A 238 -2.37 22.03 20.99
N ALA A 239 -3.60 21.93 20.46
CA ALA A 239 -4.80 22.12 21.26
C ALA A 239 -4.90 21.07 22.38
N THR A 240 -4.55 19.82 22.09
CA THR A 240 -4.46 18.76 23.12
C THR A 240 -3.41 19.08 24.18
N LEU A 241 -2.24 19.60 23.77
CA LEU A 241 -1.20 20.04 24.71
C LEU A 241 -1.67 21.17 25.64
N VAL A 242 -2.44 22.13 25.13
CA VAL A 242 -3.02 23.21 25.95
C VAL A 242 -4.05 22.66 26.94
N ASN A 243 -4.88 21.71 26.51
CA ASN A 243 -5.96 21.17 27.32
C ASN A 243 -5.51 20.19 28.42
N VAL A 244 -4.34 19.55 28.28
CA VAL A 244 -3.86 18.56 29.26
C VAL A 244 -3.80 19.12 30.68
N THR A 245 -3.43 20.39 30.82
CA THR A 245 -3.39 21.05 32.13
C THR A 245 -4.78 21.13 32.76
N ASN A 246 -5.80 21.48 31.97
CA ASN A 246 -7.17 21.55 32.43
C ASN A 246 -7.72 20.17 32.82
N TRP A 247 -7.45 19.13 32.02
CA TRP A 247 -7.88 17.77 32.35
C TRP A 247 -7.28 17.27 33.66
N LEU A 248 -5.97 17.48 33.84
CA LEU A 248 -5.29 17.11 35.08
C LEU A 248 -5.81 17.90 36.28
N VAL A 249 -6.07 19.20 36.13
CA VAL A 249 -6.68 20.03 37.19
C VAL A 249 -8.09 19.55 37.54
N LEU A 250 -8.91 19.19 36.55
CA LEU A 250 -10.23 18.63 36.79
C LEU A 250 -10.16 17.29 37.53
N MET A 251 -9.23 16.41 37.13
CA MET A 251 -8.96 15.14 37.82
C MET A 251 -8.55 15.36 39.28
N GLN A 252 -7.77 16.41 39.58
CA GLN A 252 -7.31 16.73 40.94
C GLN A 252 -8.36 17.43 41.81
N ASN A 253 -9.14 18.36 41.24
CA ASN A 253 -10.04 19.23 41.99
C ASN A 253 -11.36 18.56 42.40
N TYR A 254 -11.64 17.36 41.91
CA TYR A 254 -12.82 16.63 42.35
C TYR A 254 -12.71 16.30 43.84
N THR A 255 -13.66 16.79 44.63
CA THR A 255 -13.75 16.51 46.06
C THR A 255 -15.12 15.91 46.33
N GLU A 256 -15.15 14.68 46.84
CA GLU A 256 -16.39 14.03 47.22
C GLU A 256 -16.96 14.64 48.51
N LYS A 257 -18.28 14.86 48.56
CA LYS A 257 -18.97 15.25 49.79
C LYS A 257 -19.28 14.00 50.61
N THR A 258 -18.39 13.72 51.58
CA THR A 258 -18.52 12.75 52.68
C THR A 258 -18.71 11.29 52.29
N ASN A 259 -17.74 10.45 52.65
CA ASN A 259 -17.82 8.99 52.56
C ASN A 259 -18.99 8.49 53.46
N PRO A 260 -19.94 7.71 52.93
CA PRO A 260 -21.09 7.23 53.68
C PRO A 260 -20.75 6.36 54.89
N LYS A 261 -19.57 5.70 54.89
CA LYS A 261 -19.12 4.79 55.94
C LYS A 261 -18.35 5.48 57.07
N THR A 262 -17.59 6.53 56.75
CA THR A 262 -16.68 7.17 57.72
C THR A 262 -17.08 8.60 58.08
N HIS A 263 -18.07 9.18 57.40
CA HIS A 263 -18.47 10.59 57.51
C HIS A 263 -17.31 11.60 57.31
N LEU A 264 -16.16 11.13 56.78
CA LEU A 264 -15.02 11.96 56.42
C LEU A 264 -15.06 12.26 54.92
N ARG A 265 -14.53 13.43 54.51
CA ARG A 265 -14.33 13.70 53.08
C ARG A 265 -13.23 12.78 52.58
N ALA A 266 -13.56 11.90 51.63
CA ALA A 266 -12.58 11.07 50.95
C ALA A 266 -11.62 11.98 50.16
N LYS A 267 -10.32 11.68 50.23
CA LYS A 267 -9.29 12.41 49.51
C LYS A 267 -9.22 11.90 48.07
N ASN A 268 -9.18 12.79 47.10
CA ASN A 268 -8.97 12.38 45.72
C ASN A 268 -7.59 11.72 45.53
N ILE A 269 -7.54 10.57 44.85
CA ILE A 269 -6.30 9.87 44.50
C ILE A 269 -5.27 10.78 43.82
N TRP A 270 -5.69 11.67 42.92
CA TRP A 270 -4.79 12.55 42.17
C TRP A 270 -4.25 13.73 43.00
N MET A 271 -4.78 13.94 44.22
CA MET A 271 -4.22 14.85 45.22
C MET A 271 -3.20 14.16 46.14
N HIS A 272 -2.98 12.86 45.97
CA HIS A 272 -1.96 12.12 46.70
C HIS A 272 -0.60 12.33 46.04
N ASN A 273 0.13 13.35 46.51
CA ASN A 273 1.42 13.78 45.97
C ASN A 273 2.55 12.84 46.40
N VAL A 274 2.65 11.71 45.70
CA VAL A 274 3.72 10.72 45.88
C VAL A 274 4.45 10.46 44.58
N THR A 275 5.72 10.13 44.71
CA THR A 275 6.60 9.75 43.61
C THR A 275 6.68 8.24 43.49
N ALA A 276 7.06 7.73 42.32
CA ALA A 276 7.34 6.30 42.16
C ALA A 276 8.38 5.80 43.17
N TRP A 277 9.39 6.62 43.47
CA TRP A 277 10.43 6.28 44.42
C TRP A 277 9.92 6.19 45.86
N SER A 278 9.08 7.14 46.30
CA SER A 278 8.46 7.07 47.63
C SER A 278 7.57 5.83 47.76
N THR A 279 6.80 5.49 46.72
CA THR A 279 5.98 4.27 46.71
C THR A 279 6.84 3.01 46.89
N ILE A 280 7.95 2.91 46.15
CA ILE A 280 8.87 1.75 46.25
C ILE A 280 9.51 1.67 47.65
N LYS A 281 9.91 2.80 48.25
CA LYS A 281 10.45 2.83 49.62
C LYS A 281 9.43 2.34 50.64
N ASP A 282 8.20 2.84 50.57
CA ASP A 282 7.13 2.46 51.49
C ASP A 282 6.78 0.98 51.35
N ASP A 283 6.74 0.47 50.12
CA ASP A 283 6.51 -0.94 49.85
C ASP A 283 7.65 -1.82 50.40
N CYS A 284 8.92 -1.42 50.20
CA CYS A 284 10.03 -2.15 50.78
C CYS A 284 10.01 -2.11 52.32
N TYR A 285 9.66 -0.97 52.92
CA TYR A 285 9.48 -0.87 54.37
C TYR A 285 8.44 -1.87 54.89
N ARG A 286 7.29 -1.99 54.22
CA ARG A 286 6.24 -2.97 54.57
C ARG A 286 6.72 -4.41 54.43
N VAL A 287 7.51 -4.73 53.41
CA VAL A 287 8.08 -6.07 53.21
C VAL A 287 9.09 -6.43 54.31
N VAL A 288 9.94 -5.48 54.72
CA VAL A 288 10.92 -5.71 55.80
C VAL A 288 10.23 -5.96 57.15
N HIS A 289 9.17 -5.20 57.43
CA HIS A 289 8.48 -5.23 58.72
C HIS A 289 7.26 -6.18 58.76
N GLU A 290 7.16 -7.11 57.80
CA GLU A 290 6.14 -8.16 57.82
C GLU A 290 6.10 -8.87 59.19
N GLY A 291 4.91 -8.94 59.80
CA GLY A 291 4.70 -9.57 61.10
C GLY A 291 4.93 -8.67 62.33
N LYS A 292 5.37 -7.42 62.16
CA LYS A 292 5.41 -6.40 63.22
C LYS A 292 4.26 -5.38 63.01
N ASN A 293 3.70 -4.86 64.10
CA ASN A 293 2.73 -3.74 64.11
C ASN A 293 1.37 -3.98 63.41
N GLY A 294 0.80 -5.19 63.46
CA GLY A 294 -0.57 -5.43 62.97
C GLY A 294 -0.77 -5.19 61.48
N LEU A 295 0.30 -5.15 60.68
CA LEU A 295 0.24 -5.00 59.22
C LEU A 295 -0.53 -6.18 58.61
N LEU A 296 -1.62 -5.85 57.88
CA LEU A 296 -2.42 -6.83 57.15
C LEU A 296 -1.56 -7.56 56.10
N ALA A 297 -1.64 -8.89 56.09
CA ALA A 297 -0.87 -9.74 55.15
C ALA A 297 -1.14 -9.39 53.67
N SER A 298 -2.35 -8.93 53.35
CA SER A 298 -2.72 -8.45 52.00
C SER A 298 -1.92 -7.21 51.57
N LEU A 299 -1.70 -6.26 52.47
CA LEU A 299 -0.90 -5.05 52.19
C LEU A 299 0.55 -5.40 51.88
N VAL A 300 1.14 -6.30 52.65
CA VAL A 300 2.51 -6.78 52.42
C VAL A 300 2.59 -7.51 51.09
N ASN A 301 1.61 -8.35 50.75
CA ASN A 301 1.56 -9.06 49.47
C ASN A 301 1.45 -8.09 48.28
N SER A 302 0.58 -7.08 48.36
CA SER A 302 0.45 -6.04 47.34
C SER A 302 1.75 -5.23 47.18
N SER A 303 2.44 -4.91 48.29
CA SER A 303 3.74 -4.24 48.27
C SER A 303 4.80 -5.06 47.53
N ARG A 304 4.83 -6.38 47.76
CA ARG A 304 5.72 -7.30 47.02
C ARG A 304 5.45 -7.29 45.53
N GLN A 305 4.18 -7.37 45.13
CA GLN A 305 3.79 -7.39 43.71
C GLN A 305 4.21 -6.10 42.99
N ASN A 306 4.05 -4.94 43.63
CA ASN A 306 4.47 -3.67 43.05
C ASN A 306 6.00 -3.58 42.86
N ILE A 307 6.79 -4.02 43.85
CA ILE A 307 8.26 -4.07 43.73
C ILE A 307 8.66 -5.00 42.57
N LEU A 308 8.07 -6.19 42.50
CA LEU A 308 8.35 -7.16 41.43
C LEU A 308 7.99 -6.61 40.04
N ARG A 309 6.92 -5.83 39.92
CA ARG A 309 6.58 -5.12 38.68
C ARG A 309 7.69 -4.18 38.25
N HIS A 310 8.17 -3.31 39.13
CA HIS A 310 9.27 -2.39 38.80
C HIS A 310 10.57 -3.13 38.46
N MET A 311 10.86 -4.26 39.12
CA MET A 311 11.99 -5.11 38.74
C MET A 311 11.80 -5.76 37.37
N SER A 312 10.58 -6.20 37.05
CA SER A 312 10.22 -6.74 35.73
C SER A 312 10.36 -5.68 34.64
N ASP A 313 9.99 -4.44 34.90
CA ASP A 313 10.16 -3.32 33.96
C ASP A 313 11.66 -3.08 33.65
N ILE A 314 12.53 -3.25 34.63
CA ILE A 314 14.00 -3.14 34.46
C ILE A 314 14.58 -4.35 33.71
N ALA A 315 14.07 -5.56 34.00
CA ALA A 315 14.47 -6.79 33.32
C ALA A 315 14.06 -6.77 31.84
N ASN A 316 12.86 -6.28 31.57
CA ASN A 316 12.26 -6.24 30.26
C ASN A 316 12.71 -4.98 29.50
N ARG A 317 13.87 -5.10 28.83
CA ARG A 317 14.49 -4.05 27.99
C ARG A 317 13.63 -3.58 26.79
N SER A 318 12.39 -4.05 26.66
CA SER A 318 11.45 -3.61 25.63
C SER A 318 10.76 -2.28 25.95
N THR A 319 10.78 -1.84 27.21
CA THR A 319 10.30 -0.51 27.59
C THR A 319 11.38 0.53 27.26
N VAL A 320 10.99 1.62 26.58
CA VAL A 320 11.93 2.64 26.08
C VAL A 320 12.68 3.33 27.22
N ASN A 321 12.12 3.36 28.44
CA ASN A 321 12.81 3.60 29.71
C ASN A 321 11.94 3.07 30.89
N ASN A 322 12.56 2.61 31.98
CA ASN A 322 11.87 2.17 33.20
C ASN A 322 11.66 3.35 34.18
N SER A 323 10.74 3.20 35.14
CA SER A 323 10.38 4.29 36.09
C SER A 323 11.57 4.83 36.88
N LEU A 324 12.51 3.99 37.31
CA LEU A 324 13.65 4.44 38.13
C LEU A 324 14.65 5.25 37.30
N GLU A 325 14.94 4.82 36.08
CA GLU A 325 15.84 5.52 35.15
C GLU A 325 15.25 6.86 34.69
N GLU A 326 13.96 6.92 34.37
CA GLU A 326 13.32 8.20 33.97
C GLU A 326 13.23 9.22 35.12
N ASN A 327 13.14 8.74 36.36
CA ASN A 327 13.19 9.61 37.53
C ASN A 327 14.65 9.98 37.93
N GLY A 328 15.65 9.43 37.23
CA GLY A 328 17.07 9.62 37.57
C GLY A 328 17.41 9.09 38.97
N CYS A 329 16.81 7.97 39.33
CA CYS A 329 17.08 7.22 40.55
C CYS A 329 18.24 6.22 40.32
N ASP A 330 19.38 6.69 39.79
CA ASP A 330 20.45 5.84 39.23
C ASP A 330 20.96 4.76 40.19
N GLY A 331 21.09 5.08 41.48
CA GLY A 331 21.52 4.11 42.49
C GLY A 331 20.48 3.01 42.75
N ALA A 332 19.19 3.36 42.80
CA ALA A 332 18.11 2.40 42.95
C ALA A 332 17.96 1.53 41.68
N TYR A 333 18.05 2.16 40.51
CA TYR A 333 18.05 1.47 39.22
C TYR A 333 19.21 0.45 39.13
N LYS A 334 20.44 0.86 39.44
CA LYS A 334 21.62 -0.02 39.42
C LYS A 334 21.45 -1.18 40.40
N PHE A 335 20.98 -0.92 41.61
CA PHE A 335 20.73 -1.95 42.61
C PHE A 335 19.69 -2.99 42.15
N PHE A 336 18.55 -2.55 41.61
CA PHE A 336 17.53 -3.46 41.06
C PHE A 336 18.04 -4.21 39.84
N LYS A 337 18.80 -3.56 38.95
CA LYS A 337 19.43 -4.19 37.79
C LYS A 337 20.41 -5.29 38.20
N ASP A 338 21.25 -5.06 39.20
CA ASP A 338 22.19 -6.07 39.71
C ASP A 338 21.44 -7.25 40.35
N ALA A 339 20.34 -6.99 41.07
CA ALA A 339 19.47 -8.01 41.64
C ALA A 339 18.77 -8.86 40.55
N VAL A 340 18.29 -8.22 39.48
CA VAL A 340 17.70 -8.90 38.31
C VAL A 340 18.73 -9.79 37.61
N ASN A 341 19.93 -9.26 37.33
CA ASN A 341 20.99 -10.00 36.64
C ASN A 341 21.51 -11.21 37.44
N SER A 342 21.38 -11.17 38.76
CA SER A 342 21.97 -12.18 39.66
C SER A 342 21.06 -13.35 40.02
N ASN A 343 19.82 -13.44 39.50
CA ASN A 343 18.87 -14.59 39.53
C ASN A 343 17.39 -14.11 39.59
N PHE A 344 16.91 -13.36 38.58
CA PHE A 344 15.52 -12.84 38.56
C PHE A 344 14.44 -13.90 38.86
N SER A 345 14.54 -15.10 38.28
CA SER A 345 13.59 -16.20 38.50
C SER A 345 13.55 -16.75 39.93
N LYS A 346 14.64 -16.59 40.72
CA LYS A 346 14.67 -16.96 42.14
C LYS A 346 14.14 -15.85 43.06
N VAL A 347 14.09 -14.58 42.60
CA VAL A 347 13.60 -13.45 43.41
C VAL A 347 12.09 -13.33 43.32
N GLU A 348 11.50 -13.56 42.15
CA GLU A 348 10.04 -13.55 41.93
C GLU A 348 9.30 -14.60 42.79
N MET A 349 9.97 -15.73 43.07
CA MET A 349 9.40 -16.85 43.83
C MET A 349 9.83 -16.94 45.32
N ASN A 350 10.79 -16.14 45.79
CA ASN A 350 11.33 -16.26 47.15
C ASN A 350 11.13 -14.99 47.99
N LYS A 351 10.12 -15.02 48.87
CA LYS A 351 9.77 -13.94 49.80
C LYS A 351 10.95 -13.48 50.67
N THR A 352 11.84 -14.40 51.07
CA THR A 352 13.01 -14.11 51.90
C THR A 352 14.04 -13.28 51.14
N LYS A 353 14.29 -13.61 49.87
CA LYS A 353 15.23 -12.84 49.02
C LYS A 353 14.74 -11.43 48.75
N LEU A 354 13.45 -11.26 48.49
CA LEU A 354 12.84 -9.95 48.29
C LEU A 354 12.95 -9.10 49.57
N LYS A 355 12.79 -9.73 50.74
CA LYS A 355 12.99 -9.08 52.04
C LYS A 355 14.44 -8.65 52.25
N GLU A 356 15.42 -9.53 52.06
CA GLU A 356 16.85 -9.20 52.15
C GLU A 356 17.23 -8.06 51.18
N MET A 357 16.66 -8.06 49.98
CA MET A 357 16.86 -6.99 49.01
C MET A 357 16.30 -5.67 49.52
N CYS A 358 15.08 -5.64 50.07
CA CYS A 358 14.50 -4.44 50.66
C CYS A 358 15.21 -3.97 51.94
N GLU A 359 15.76 -4.88 52.75
CA GLU A 359 16.61 -4.53 53.89
C GLU A 359 17.89 -3.83 53.41
N LYS A 360 18.56 -4.40 52.40
CA LYS A 360 19.72 -3.77 51.76
C LYS A 360 19.35 -2.44 51.11
N LEU A 361 18.19 -2.35 50.46
CA LEU A 361 17.67 -1.10 49.87
C LEU A 361 17.52 -0.02 50.95
N ASN A 362 16.86 -0.36 52.06
CA ASN A 362 16.62 0.55 53.18
C ASN A 362 17.93 1.02 53.84
N VAL A 363 18.94 0.14 53.97
CA VAL A 363 20.24 0.49 54.56
C VAL A 363 21.13 1.26 53.57
N THR A 364 21.17 0.85 52.30
CA THR A 364 22.08 1.40 51.28
C THR A 364 21.57 2.72 50.70
N LEU A 365 20.26 2.97 50.72
CA LEU A 365 19.62 4.10 50.03
C LEU A 365 18.97 5.13 50.97
N GLN A 366 19.26 5.09 52.28
CA GLN A 366 18.80 6.09 53.26
C GLN A 366 19.11 7.54 52.84
N ASN A 367 20.14 7.77 52.02
CA ASN A 367 20.58 9.10 51.54
C ASN A 367 20.45 9.32 50.02
N HIS A 368 19.77 8.43 49.27
CA HIS A 368 19.66 8.59 47.82
C HIS A 368 18.44 9.43 47.40
N THR A 369 18.74 10.50 46.64
CA THR A 369 17.77 11.37 45.98
C THR A 369 17.69 11.00 44.49
N CYS A 370 16.48 10.86 43.96
CA CYS A 370 16.27 10.85 42.52
C CYS A 370 16.46 12.28 41.99
N THR A 371 17.12 12.45 40.85
CA THR A 371 17.32 13.79 40.26
C THR A 371 16.01 14.43 39.81
N THR A 372 14.99 13.61 39.55
CA THR A 372 13.63 14.04 39.25
C THR A 372 12.66 13.43 40.27
N SER A 373 11.91 14.28 40.97
CA SER A 373 10.94 13.89 41.99
C SER A 373 9.52 14.29 41.58
N ARG A 374 9.10 13.87 40.38
CA ARG A 374 7.76 14.17 39.86
C ARG A 374 6.73 13.21 40.44
N THR A 375 5.59 13.75 40.83
CA THR A 375 4.36 13.01 41.12
C THR A 375 3.76 12.43 39.84
N SER A 376 2.81 11.51 39.98
CA SER A 376 2.08 10.94 38.84
C SER A 376 1.47 12.01 37.92
N VAL A 377 0.83 13.05 38.47
CA VAL A 377 0.23 14.14 37.66
C VAL A 377 1.29 14.96 36.93
N GLU A 378 2.42 15.26 37.58
CA GLU A 378 3.52 16.00 36.95
C GLU A 378 4.17 15.19 35.83
N TRP A 379 4.28 13.87 36.00
CA TRP A 379 4.73 12.97 34.96
C TRP A 379 3.77 12.92 33.78
N LEU A 380 2.47 12.72 34.03
CA LEU A 380 1.45 12.75 32.97
C LEU A 380 1.52 14.06 32.18
N ARG A 381 1.63 15.21 32.84
CA ARG A 381 1.82 16.51 32.16
C ARG A 381 3.11 16.55 31.34
N HIS A 382 4.21 16.08 31.92
CA HIS A 382 5.52 16.08 31.27
C HIS A 382 5.52 15.24 29.98
N ARG A 383 4.82 14.09 29.94
CA ARG A 383 4.69 13.27 28.72
C ARG A 383 4.14 14.06 27.55
N PHE A 384 3.07 14.83 27.75
CA PHE A 384 2.51 15.66 26.69
C PHE A 384 3.48 16.77 26.27
N ASN A 385 4.09 17.44 27.26
CA ASN A 385 5.03 18.54 27.02
C ASN A 385 6.27 18.16 26.21
N ILE A 386 6.73 16.91 26.30
CA ILE A 386 7.89 16.44 25.51
C ILE A 386 7.45 15.78 24.21
N THR A 387 6.41 14.96 24.25
CA THR A 387 6.05 14.10 23.11
C THR A 387 5.33 14.90 22.04
N VAL A 388 4.38 15.77 22.38
CA VAL A 388 3.62 16.52 21.37
C VAL A 388 4.55 17.36 20.48
N PRO A 389 5.50 18.15 21.03
CA PRO A 389 6.46 18.89 20.21
C PRO A 389 7.37 17.98 19.37
N GLU A 390 7.87 16.86 19.91
CA GLU A 390 8.68 15.92 19.14
C GLU A 390 7.87 15.35 17.96
N MET A 391 6.61 14.97 18.17
CA MET A 391 5.74 14.45 17.11
C MET A 391 5.45 15.49 16.03
N ILE A 392 5.23 16.76 16.40
CA ILE A 392 5.10 17.86 15.44
C ILE A 392 6.38 18.05 14.61
N GLU A 393 7.55 18.03 15.24
CA GLU A 393 8.83 18.17 14.55
C GLU A 393 9.05 17.03 13.55
N ARG A 394 8.76 15.78 13.97
CA ARG A 394 8.88 14.60 13.10
C ARG A 394 7.89 14.65 11.94
N LEU A 395 6.67 15.15 12.16
CA LEU A 395 5.68 15.33 11.10
C LEU A 395 6.22 16.28 10.02
N ASN A 396 6.67 17.47 10.42
CA ASN A 396 7.21 18.48 9.52
C ASN A 396 8.40 17.94 8.71
N LYS A 397 9.39 17.34 9.39
CA LYS A 397 10.56 16.75 8.72
C LYS A 397 10.17 15.65 7.73
N SER A 398 9.23 14.78 8.10
CA SER A 398 8.75 13.69 7.26
C SER A 398 8.04 14.21 6.02
N LEU A 399 7.11 15.16 6.16
CA LEU A 399 6.36 15.74 5.04
C LEU A 399 7.26 16.53 4.10
N THR A 400 8.14 17.39 4.63
CA THR A 400 9.06 18.19 3.82
C THR A 400 9.92 17.31 2.91
N HIS A 401 10.51 16.24 3.47
CA HIS A 401 11.31 15.31 2.68
C HIS A 401 10.47 14.47 1.71
N LEU A 402 9.29 13.99 2.14
CA LEU A 402 8.42 13.17 1.31
C LEU A 402 7.91 13.94 0.08
N ILE A 403 7.43 15.17 0.27
CA ILE A 403 6.94 16.03 -0.82
C ILE A 403 8.04 16.31 -1.84
N LYS A 404 9.25 16.63 -1.36
CA LYS A 404 10.39 16.88 -2.24
C LYS A 404 10.78 15.62 -3.01
N ALA A 405 10.90 14.47 -2.33
CA ALA A 405 11.22 13.19 -2.96
C ALA A 405 10.19 12.80 -4.03
N GLU A 406 8.90 13.00 -3.74
CA GLU A 406 7.83 12.74 -4.70
C GLU A 406 7.92 13.62 -5.91
N LYS A 407 8.08 14.94 -5.73
CA LYS A 407 8.25 15.88 -6.84
C LYS A 407 9.40 15.48 -7.75
N LEU A 408 10.52 15.05 -7.18
CA LEU A 408 11.67 14.56 -7.95
C LEU A 408 11.30 13.32 -8.76
N VAL A 409 10.64 12.33 -8.14
CA VAL A 409 10.25 11.08 -8.81
C VAL A 409 9.21 11.30 -9.89
N VAL A 410 8.11 11.99 -9.57
CA VAL A 410 7.02 12.23 -10.53
C VAL A 410 7.46 13.14 -11.67
N GLY A 411 8.35 14.11 -11.39
CA GLY A 411 8.94 14.97 -12.42
C GLY A 411 9.71 14.21 -13.49
N THR A 412 10.24 13.03 -13.20
CA THR A 412 10.90 12.20 -14.22
C THR A 412 9.92 11.65 -15.27
N PHE A 413 8.63 11.51 -14.96
CA PHE A 413 7.69 10.90 -15.89
C PHE A 413 7.43 11.77 -17.13
N GLU A 414 7.59 13.09 -17.03
CA GLU A 414 7.59 13.97 -18.20
C GLU A 414 8.66 13.56 -19.21
N ASP A 415 9.91 13.43 -18.76
CA ASP A 415 11.03 12.98 -19.58
C ASP A 415 10.82 11.56 -20.13
N LEU A 416 10.21 10.67 -19.34
CA LEU A 416 9.90 9.31 -19.78
C LEU A 416 8.89 9.31 -20.92
N PHE A 417 7.76 10.03 -20.77
CA PHE A 417 6.74 10.14 -21.81
C PHE A 417 7.32 10.75 -23.10
N VAL A 418 8.11 11.82 -22.98
CA VAL A 418 8.77 12.44 -24.13
C VAL A 418 9.72 11.46 -24.82
N SER A 419 10.58 10.76 -24.06
CA SER A 419 11.54 9.80 -24.61
C SER A 419 10.83 8.63 -25.32
N ARG A 420 9.77 8.08 -24.71
CA ARG A 420 9.00 6.96 -25.29
C ARG A 420 8.14 7.39 -26.48
N ARG A 421 7.63 8.62 -26.49
CA ARG A 421 6.95 9.21 -27.64
C ARG A 421 7.87 9.30 -28.84
N GLU A 422 9.12 9.74 -28.65
CA GLU A 422 10.13 9.79 -29.73
C GLU A 422 10.33 8.41 -30.38
N VAL A 423 10.40 7.34 -29.57
CA VAL A 423 10.49 5.95 -30.07
C VAL A 423 9.27 5.58 -30.92
N LEU A 424 8.05 5.75 -30.38
CA LEU A 424 6.80 5.46 -31.12
C LEU A 424 6.74 6.21 -32.46
N CYS A 425 7.10 7.49 -32.48
CA CYS A 425 7.03 8.31 -33.68
C CYS A 425 8.12 7.97 -34.70
N ASN A 426 9.30 7.59 -34.24
CA ASN A 426 10.35 7.06 -35.12
C ASN A 426 9.91 5.75 -35.79
N GLU A 427 9.35 4.81 -35.03
CA GLU A 427 8.84 3.54 -35.57
C GLU A 427 7.68 3.78 -36.55
N THR A 428 6.76 4.69 -36.23
CA THR A 428 5.68 5.10 -37.15
C THR A 428 6.23 5.65 -38.47
N ARG A 429 7.27 6.49 -38.41
CA ARG A 429 7.93 7.05 -39.60
C ARG A 429 8.60 5.96 -40.45
N VAL A 430 9.27 5.00 -39.81
CA VAL A 430 9.90 3.87 -40.53
C VAL A 430 8.84 3.00 -41.20
N MET A 431 7.74 2.70 -40.51
CA MET A 431 6.62 1.93 -41.06
C MET A 431 6.01 2.64 -42.29
N ASN A 432 5.80 3.95 -42.23
CA ASN A 432 5.29 4.72 -43.37
C ASN A 432 6.22 4.65 -44.59
N LYS A 433 7.55 4.67 -44.38
CA LYS A 433 8.53 4.49 -45.47
C LYS A 433 8.49 3.07 -46.05
N MET A 434 8.36 2.06 -45.20
CA MET A 434 8.22 0.66 -45.65
C MET A 434 6.95 0.47 -46.49
N ASN A 435 5.81 1.00 -46.04
CA ASN A 435 4.55 0.98 -46.79
C ASN A 435 4.68 1.65 -48.16
N ALA A 436 5.27 2.85 -48.21
CA ALA A 436 5.50 3.56 -49.48
C ALA A 436 6.42 2.77 -50.44
N THR A 437 7.46 2.13 -49.90
CA THR A 437 8.38 1.29 -50.69
C THR A 437 7.67 0.05 -51.23
N PHE A 438 6.87 -0.61 -50.40
CA PHE A 438 6.06 -1.76 -50.80
C PHE A 438 5.08 -1.41 -51.92
N ASP A 439 4.35 -0.29 -51.79
CA ASP A 439 3.42 0.18 -52.82
C ASP A 439 4.10 0.48 -54.15
N MET A 440 5.33 1.04 -54.12
CA MET A 440 6.13 1.25 -55.33
C MET A 440 6.52 -0.07 -56.00
N MET A 441 6.93 -1.08 -55.22
CA MET A 441 7.26 -2.41 -55.75
C MET A 441 6.05 -3.09 -56.39
N VAL A 442 4.85 -2.99 -55.78
CA VAL A 442 3.60 -3.51 -56.34
C VAL A 442 3.28 -2.85 -57.68
N LYS A 443 3.41 -1.52 -57.77
CA LYS A 443 3.19 -0.79 -59.04
C LYS A 443 4.22 -1.18 -60.10
N SER A 444 5.49 -1.35 -59.72
CA SER A 444 6.56 -1.76 -60.63
C SER A 444 6.35 -3.17 -61.19
N ASP A 445 5.97 -4.14 -60.35
CA ASP A 445 5.62 -5.51 -60.77
C ASP A 445 4.45 -5.51 -61.77
N GLY A 446 3.39 -4.76 -61.48
CA GLY A 446 2.25 -4.62 -62.39
C GLY A 446 2.60 -3.97 -63.74
N SER A 447 3.44 -2.93 -63.72
CA SER A 447 3.93 -2.31 -64.95
C SER A 447 4.84 -3.24 -65.76
N CYS A 448 5.72 -3.99 -65.10
CA CYS A 448 6.58 -4.98 -65.73
C CYS A 448 5.75 -6.09 -66.40
N GLU A 449 4.73 -6.61 -65.72
CA GLU A 449 3.80 -7.60 -66.28
C GLU A 449 3.11 -7.09 -67.55
N ALA A 450 2.58 -5.87 -67.50
CA ALA A 450 1.90 -5.27 -68.64
C ALA A 450 2.85 -5.09 -69.84
N ASN A 451 4.09 -4.66 -69.59
CA ASN A 451 5.11 -4.50 -70.62
C ASN A 451 5.50 -5.84 -71.25
N ILE A 452 5.71 -6.89 -70.44
CA ILE A 452 5.99 -8.24 -70.93
C ILE A 452 4.83 -8.77 -71.79
N LYS A 453 3.57 -8.62 -71.32
CA LYS A 453 2.38 -9.03 -72.08
C LYS A 453 2.25 -8.27 -73.41
N SER A 454 2.48 -6.96 -73.38
CA SER A 454 2.45 -6.12 -74.59
C SER A 454 3.54 -6.53 -75.57
N ALA A 455 4.77 -6.75 -75.11
CA ALA A 455 5.90 -7.17 -75.94
C ALA A 455 5.63 -8.55 -76.59
N ASN A 456 5.10 -9.50 -75.82
CA ASN A 456 4.67 -10.81 -76.34
C ASN A 456 3.56 -10.68 -77.40
N ALA A 457 2.55 -9.84 -77.17
CA ALA A 457 1.48 -9.61 -78.15
C ALA A 457 2.00 -8.96 -79.44
N SER A 458 2.89 -7.98 -79.33
CA SER A 458 3.55 -7.35 -80.47
C SER A 458 4.39 -8.35 -81.28
N LEU A 459 5.12 -9.25 -80.61
CA LEU A 459 5.87 -10.33 -81.25
C LEU A 459 4.95 -11.28 -82.04
N VAL A 460 3.85 -11.73 -81.44
CA VAL A 460 2.87 -12.61 -82.10
C VAL A 460 2.25 -11.91 -83.32
N SER A 461 1.87 -10.64 -83.19
CA SER A 461 1.31 -9.85 -84.29
C SER A 461 2.31 -9.67 -85.44
N ALA A 462 3.57 -9.33 -85.13
CA ALA A 462 4.64 -9.21 -86.12
C ALA A 462 4.88 -10.55 -86.85
N GLY A 463 4.88 -11.67 -86.11
CA GLY A 463 5.00 -13.02 -86.66
C GLY A 463 3.84 -13.40 -87.59
N HIS A 464 2.60 -13.01 -87.23
CA HIS A 464 1.44 -13.21 -88.09
C HIS A 464 1.55 -12.39 -89.39
N ASN A 465 1.88 -11.11 -89.29
CA ASN A 465 1.99 -10.21 -90.44
C ASN A 465 3.06 -10.66 -91.44
N ILE A 466 4.24 -11.10 -90.95
CA ILE A 466 5.31 -11.57 -91.85
C ILE A 466 4.95 -12.90 -92.51
N THR A 467 4.24 -13.78 -91.79
CA THR A 467 3.73 -15.06 -92.34
C THR A 467 2.67 -14.81 -93.41
N GLU A 468 1.76 -13.87 -93.18
CA GLU A 468 0.74 -13.48 -94.16
C GLU A 468 1.39 -12.86 -95.41
N ALA A 469 2.35 -11.94 -95.23
CA ALA A 469 3.11 -11.33 -96.32
C ALA A 469 3.85 -12.38 -97.16
N ARG A 470 4.46 -13.37 -96.50
CA ARG A 470 5.08 -14.52 -97.15
C ARG A 470 4.06 -15.33 -97.96
N ASN A 471 2.94 -15.72 -97.37
CA ASN A 471 1.91 -16.50 -98.05
C ASN A 471 1.36 -15.77 -99.28
N LYS A 472 1.12 -14.46 -99.18
CA LYS A 472 0.70 -13.61 -100.31
C LYS A 472 1.78 -13.54 -101.40
N SER A 473 3.04 -13.38 -100.99
CA SER A 473 4.19 -13.35 -101.90
C SER A 473 4.37 -14.68 -102.65
N ASP A 474 4.31 -15.81 -101.95
CA ASP A 474 4.42 -17.15 -102.53
C ASP A 474 3.27 -17.42 -103.52
N ALA A 475 2.04 -17.02 -103.16
CA ALA A 475 0.88 -17.13 -104.04
C ALA A 475 1.00 -16.25 -105.29
N ALA A 476 1.48 -15.01 -105.15
CA ALA A 476 1.72 -14.10 -106.26
C ALA A 476 2.81 -14.63 -107.20
N LEU A 477 3.91 -15.13 -106.65
CA LEU A 477 5.01 -15.72 -107.40
C LEU A 477 4.54 -16.96 -108.19
N LYS A 478 3.73 -17.82 -107.57
CA LYS A 478 3.12 -18.98 -108.24
C LYS A 478 2.23 -18.58 -109.41
N ARG A 479 1.39 -17.55 -109.24
CA ARG A 479 0.53 -17.02 -110.32
C ARG A 479 1.36 -16.39 -111.45
N ALA A 480 2.38 -15.62 -111.10
CA ALA A 480 3.28 -14.99 -112.07
C ALA A 480 4.05 -16.06 -112.89
N SER A 481 4.50 -17.14 -112.23
CA SER A 481 5.14 -18.28 -112.89
C SER A 481 4.21 -18.97 -113.90
N ILE A 482 2.94 -19.21 -113.52
CA ILE A 482 1.93 -19.78 -114.42
C ILE A 482 1.69 -18.86 -115.63
N ALA A 483 1.57 -17.55 -115.41
CA ALA A 483 1.36 -16.57 -116.48
C ALA A 483 2.57 -16.47 -117.43
N GLN A 484 3.79 -16.53 -116.90
CA GLN A 484 5.03 -16.53 -117.69
C GLN A 484 5.13 -17.77 -118.60
N ASN A 485 4.67 -18.94 -118.12
CA ASN A 485 4.64 -20.18 -118.92
C ASN A 485 3.60 -20.14 -120.06
N ILE A 486 2.56 -19.31 -119.96
CA ILE A 486 1.51 -19.15 -120.99
C ILE A 486 1.92 -18.11 -122.03
N THR A 487 2.57 -17.01 -121.62
CA THR A 487 2.89 -15.89 -122.52
C THR A 487 4.28 -15.30 -122.22
N LYS A 488 5.17 -15.28 -123.24
CA LYS A 488 6.54 -14.72 -123.14
C LYS A 488 6.60 -13.22 -122.75
N VAL A 489 5.51 -12.48 -122.92
CA VAL A 489 5.39 -11.03 -122.65
C VAL A 489 5.41 -10.69 -121.14
N VAL A 490 5.26 -11.68 -120.24
CA VAL A 490 5.09 -11.45 -118.78
C VAL A 490 6.42 -11.53 -117.99
N SER A 491 7.57 -11.78 -118.63
CA SER A 491 8.85 -12.04 -117.95
C SER A 491 9.29 -10.92 -117.00
N THR A 492 9.19 -9.65 -117.40
CA THR A 492 9.57 -8.50 -116.56
C THR A 492 8.74 -8.42 -115.28
N LYS A 493 7.42 -8.74 -115.36
CA LYS A 493 6.55 -8.76 -114.18
C LYS A 493 6.79 -9.94 -113.26
N PHE A 494 7.24 -11.08 -113.81
CA PHE A 494 7.71 -12.20 -113.00
C PHE A 494 8.97 -11.82 -112.20
N ASP A 495 9.95 -11.18 -112.84
CA ASP A 495 11.20 -10.77 -112.18
C ASP A 495 10.95 -9.72 -111.09
N GLU A 496 10.05 -8.76 -111.31
CA GLU A 496 9.60 -7.82 -110.28
C GLU A 496 8.92 -8.54 -109.09
N THR A 497 8.06 -9.52 -109.36
CA THR A 497 7.36 -10.31 -108.32
C THR A 497 8.35 -11.17 -107.53
N LYS A 498 9.36 -11.73 -108.22
CA LYS A 498 10.45 -12.51 -107.60
C LYS A 498 11.33 -11.62 -106.71
N SER A 499 11.72 -10.45 -107.20
CA SER A 499 12.48 -9.48 -106.40
C SER A 499 11.71 -9.05 -105.15
N ALA A 500 10.40 -8.81 -105.25
CA ALA A 500 9.57 -8.51 -104.09
C ALA A 500 9.47 -9.69 -103.10
N SER A 501 9.43 -10.93 -103.60
CA SER A 501 9.47 -12.15 -102.77
C SER A 501 10.78 -12.30 -102.02
N ASP A 502 11.92 -12.02 -102.66
CA ASP A 502 13.23 -12.09 -102.02
C ASP A 502 13.38 -11.03 -100.92
N VAL A 503 12.76 -9.85 -101.09
CA VAL A 503 12.65 -8.82 -100.03
C VAL A 503 11.83 -9.33 -98.84
N VAL A 504 10.68 -9.97 -99.06
CA VAL A 504 9.87 -10.56 -97.98
C VAL A 504 10.64 -11.65 -97.23
N LYS A 505 11.43 -12.48 -97.93
CA LYS A 505 12.31 -13.48 -97.30
C LYS A 505 13.45 -12.86 -96.49
N ALA A 506 13.97 -11.71 -96.92
CA ALA A 506 14.97 -10.97 -96.14
C ALA A 506 14.36 -10.41 -94.85
N TYR A 507 13.16 -9.82 -94.93
CA TYR A 507 12.41 -9.38 -93.76
C TYR A 507 12.02 -10.53 -92.82
N GLU A 508 11.69 -11.72 -93.35
CA GLU A 508 11.43 -12.91 -92.53
C GLU A 508 12.68 -13.32 -91.73
N ARG A 509 13.86 -13.30 -92.35
CA ARG A 509 15.13 -13.59 -91.65
C ARG A 509 15.43 -12.56 -90.55
N ALA A 510 15.34 -11.28 -90.87
CA ALA A 510 15.55 -10.20 -89.89
C ALA A 510 14.52 -10.26 -88.74
N MET A 511 13.28 -10.64 -89.03
CA MET A 511 12.23 -10.83 -88.02
C MET A 511 12.53 -12.01 -87.10
N LYS A 512 13.00 -13.15 -87.63
CA LYS A 512 13.43 -14.29 -86.80
C LYS A 512 14.58 -13.96 -85.87
N GLU A 513 15.58 -13.21 -86.37
CA GLU A 513 16.69 -12.73 -85.54
C GLU A 513 16.20 -11.78 -84.44
N SER A 514 15.32 -10.84 -84.79
CA SER A 514 14.70 -9.91 -83.83
C SER A 514 13.81 -10.63 -82.81
N GLU A 515 13.10 -11.68 -83.22
CA GLU A 515 12.29 -12.52 -82.34
C GLU A 515 13.15 -13.25 -81.31
N ILE A 516 14.27 -13.84 -81.73
CA ILE A 516 15.22 -14.49 -80.80
C ILE A 516 15.74 -13.48 -79.78
N ALA A 517 16.15 -12.29 -80.22
CA ALA A 517 16.65 -11.23 -79.34
C ALA A 517 15.56 -10.74 -78.38
N ALA A 518 14.34 -10.49 -78.87
CA ALA A 518 13.23 -10.01 -78.05
C ALA A 518 12.79 -11.05 -77.02
N ARG A 519 12.72 -12.34 -77.40
CA ARG A 519 12.41 -13.43 -76.45
C ARG A 519 13.46 -13.55 -75.34
N LYS A 520 14.75 -13.33 -75.65
CA LYS A 520 15.81 -13.30 -74.64
C LYS A 520 15.58 -12.18 -73.62
N VAL A 521 15.32 -10.96 -74.10
CA VAL A 521 15.06 -9.80 -73.22
C VAL A 521 13.79 -10.00 -72.38
N ILE A 522 12.73 -10.58 -72.96
CA ILE A 522 11.52 -10.93 -72.22
C ILE A 522 11.84 -11.94 -71.11
N GLY A 523 12.63 -12.98 -71.40
CA GLY A 523 13.06 -13.95 -70.39
C GLY A 523 13.89 -13.32 -69.26
N GLU A 524 14.81 -12.42 -69.59
CA GLU A 524 15.58 -11.66 -68.58
C GLU A 524 14.68 -10.76 -67.70
N ALA A 525 13.66 -10.13 -68.32
CA ALA A 525 12.68 -9.34 -67.60
C ALA A 525 11.78 -10.19 -66.69
N GLU A 526 11.39 -11.39 -67.14
CA GLU A 526 10.64 -12.36 -66.31
C GLU A 526 11.46 -12.82 -65.09
N ILE A 527 12.76 -13.12 -65.27
CA ILE A 527 13.66 -13.48 -64.17
C ILE A 527 13.75 -12.32 -63.16
N SER A 528 14.03 -11.10 -63.63
CA SER A 528 14.12 -9.92 -62.77
C SER A 528 12.82 -9.65 -62.01
N ARG A 529 11.67 -9.94 -62.64
CA ARG A 529 10.35 -9.83 -62.03
C ARG A 529 10.13 -10.87 -60.93
N GLU A 530 10.56 -12.12 -61.12
CA GLU A 530 10.49 -13.13 -60.08
C GLU A 530 11.40 -12.80 -58.89
N GLU A 531 12.59 -12.24 -59.14
CA GLU A 531 13.46 -11.70 -58.07
C GLU A 531 12.76 -10.56 -57.30
N LEU A 532 12.12 -9.62 -58.01
CA LEU A 532 11.34 -8.54 -57.39
C LEU A 532 10.19 -9.09 -56.52
N LYS A 533 9.49 -10.14 -56.97
CA LYS A 533 8.43 -10.80 -56.18
C LYS A 533 8.99 -11.41 -54.90
N LYS A 534 10.18 -12.03 -54.95
CA LYS A 534 10.84 -12.58 -53.77
C LYS A 534 11.18 -11.48 -52.77
N VAL A 535 11.86 -10.42 -53.22
CA VAL A 535 12.20 -9.26 -52.38
C VAL A 535 10.95 -8.62 -51.79
N ARG A 536 9.86 -8.53 -52.57
CA ARG A 536 8.56 -8.04 -52.08
C ARG A 536 8.00 -8.92 -50.98
N GLY A 537 8.08 -10.25 -51.11
CA GLY A 537 7.64 -11.20 -50.08
C GLY A 537 8.42 -11.03 -48.77
N ASP A 538 9.74 -10.88 -48.87
CA ASP A 538 10.60 -10.63 -47.71
C ASP A 538 10.27 -9.29 -47.04
N LEU A 539 10.05 -8.22 -47.83
CA LEU A 539 9.63 -6.91 -47.33
C LEU A 539 8.24 -6.97 -46.68
N ASP A 540 7.29 -7.73 -47.22
CA ASP A 540 5.95 -7.89 -46.64
C ASP A 540 6.03 -8.54 -45.25
N ALA A 541 6.82 -9.60 -45.10
CA ALA A 541 7.02 -10.27 -43.83
C ALA A 541 7.64 -9.34 -42.77
N VAL A 542 8.66 -8.55 -43.15
CA VAL A 542 9.26 -7.54 -42.26
C VAL A 542 8.24 -6.45 -41.92
N ARG A 543 7.46 -5.99 -42.90
CA ARG A 543 6.41 -4.98 -42.73
C ARG A 543 5.33 -5.47 -41.77
N GLU A 544 4.85 -6.70 -41.89
CA GLU A 544 3.86 -7.29 -40.99
C GLU A 544 4.38 -7.40 -39.56
N LYS A 545 5.60 -7.94 -39.39
CA LYS A 545 6.26 -8.03 -38.07
C LYS A 545 6.38 -6.64 -37.43
N LYS A 546 6.83 -5.64 -38.19
CA LYS A 546 7.01 -4.27 -37.71
C LYS A 546 5.68 -3.56 -37.45
N GLY A 547 4.66 -3.83 -38.25
CA GLY A 547 3.29 -3.34 -38.05
C GLY A 547 2.69 -3.86 -36.74
N SER A 548 2.83 -5.15 -36.44
CA SER A 548 2.38 -5.76 -35.18
C SER A 548 3.12 -5.18 -33.96
N HIS A 549 4.43 -4.97 -34.09
CA HIS A 549 5.24 -4.32 -33.05
C HIS A 549 4.78 -2.88 -32.80
N LEU A 550 4.55 -2.10 -33.87
CA LEU A 550 4.07 -0.72 -33.77
C LEU A 550 2.69 -0.64 -33.11
N GLU A 551 1.76 -1.54 -33.44
CA GLU A 551 0.45 -1.62 -32.81
C GLU A 551 0.58 -1.90 -31.30
N THR A 552 1.47 -2.82 -30.94
CA THR A 552 1.76 -3.16 -29.53
C THR A 552 2.31 -1.95 -28.77
N ILE A 553 3.30 -1.25 -29.33
CA ILE A 553 3.88 -0.04 -28.73
C ILE A 553 2.82 1.04 -28.59
N LEU A 554 2.02 1.28 -29.63
CA LEU A 554 0.96 2.29 -29.61
C LEU A 554 -0.04 1.99 -28.50
N LYS A 555 -0.49 0.74 -28.38
CA LYS A 555 -1.42 0.30 -27.33
C LYS A 555 -0.85 0.53 -25.93
N ASN A 556 0.42 0.20 -25.72
CA ASN A 556 1.12 0.39 -24.44
C ASN A 556 1.26 1.88 -24.12
N PHE A 557 1.65 2.72 -25.09
CA PHE A 557 1.74 4.17 -24.91
C PHE A 557 0.39 4.80 -24.56
N VAL A 558 -0.69 4.41 -25.25
CA VAL A 558 -2.05 4.89 -24.95
C VAL A 558 -2.51 4.42 -23.57
N SER A 559 -2.24 3.18 -23.19
CA SER A 559 -2.56 2.64 -21.86
C SER A 559 -1.84 3.39 -20.74
N ALA A 560 -0.61 3.85 -20.99
CA ALA A 560 0.12 4.72 -20.08
C ALA A 560 -0.56 6.09 -19.90
N LEU A 561 -1.01 6.72 -21.00
CA LEU A 561 -1.75 7.99 -20.95
C LEU A 561 -3.07 7.87 -20.17
N THR A 562 -3.80 6.77 -20.38
CA THR A 562 -5.03 6.47 -19.63
C THR A 562 -4.76 6.24 -18.15
N SER A 563 -3.68 5.52 -17.82
CA SER A 563 -3.26 5.27 -16.44
C SER A 563 -2.87 6.57 -15.71
N ALA A 564 -2.31 7.54 -16.44
CA ALA A 564 -2.03 8.88 -15.94
C ALA A 564 -3.28 9.78 -15.86
N GLN A 565 -4.49 9.25 -16.11
CA GLN A 565 -5.77 9.98 -16.09
C GLN A 565 -5.80 11.21 -17.03
N SER A 566 -5.02 11.19 -18.10
CA SER A 566 -5.00 12.27 -19.07
C SER A 566 -6.08 12.09 -20.14
N SER A 567 -6.90 13.12 -20.35
CA SER A 567 -7.98 13.16 -21.36
C SER A 567 -7.51 13.69 -22.73
N GLY A 568 -6.20 13.67 -22.97
CA GLY A 568 -5.58 14.26 -24.17
C GLY A 568 -6.02 13.59 -25.46
N ASN A 569 -6.17 14.38 -26.52
CA ASN A 569 -6.53 13.94 -27.87
C ASN A 569 -5.46 12.96 -28.40
N ILE A 570 -5.74 11.65 -28.27
CA ILE A 570 -4.84 10.54 -28.66
C ILE A 570 -4.52 10.57 -30.17
N ASN A 571 -5.30 11.31 -30.96
CA ASN A 571 -5.25 11.29 -32.42
C ASN A 571 -4.04 12.02 -33.03
N ASN A 572 -3.09 12.56 -32.25
CA ASN A 572 -1.92 13.27 -32.78
C ASN A 572 -0.67 13.19 -31.88
N VAL A 573 -0.40 12.03 -31.27
CA VAL A 573 0.76 11.82 -30.38
C VAL A 573 2.11 12.22 -31.01
N CYS A 574 2.25 12.12 -32.34
CA CYS A 574 3.49 12.45 -33.05
C CYS A 574 3.59 13.90 -33.54
N ASN A 575 2.58 14.73 -33.33
CA ASN A 575 2.71 16.16 -33.55
C ASN A 575 3.34 16.82 -32.30
N VAL A 576 4.63 17.17 -32.42
CA VAL A 576 5.45 17.74 -31.34
C VAL A 576 4.83 19.01 -30.75
N SER A 577 4.17 19.84 -31.57
CA SER A 577 3.60 21.11 -31.15
C SER A 577 2.33 20.98 -30.28
N SER A 578 1.71 19.81 -30.26
CA SER A 578 0.43 19.57 -29.57
C SER A 578 0.52 18.59 -28.40
N PHE A 579 1.64 17.91 -28.18
CA PHE A 579 1.77 16.93 -27.11
C PHE A 579 2.23 17.57 -25.80
N VAL A 580 1.40 17.45 -24.77
CA VAL A 580 1.73 17.81 -23.39
C VAL A 580 1.84 16.50 -22.61
N ALA A 581 2.98 16.27 -21.95
CA ALA A 581 3.15 15.09 -21.12
C ALA A 581 2.18 15.17 -19.92
N PRO A 582 1.51 14.06 -19.56
CA PRO A 582 0.58 14.07 -18.45
C PRO A 582 1.32 14.17 -17.12
N ASN A 583 0.72 14.83 -16.14
CA ASN A 583 1.19 14.75 -14.77
C ASN A 583 0.89 13.36 -14.21
N VAL A 584 1.89 12.72 -13.58
CA VAL A 584 1.76 11.34 -13.08
C VAL A 584 1.80 11.33 -11.56
N SER A 585 0.71 10.90 -10.94
CA SER A 585 0.70 10.70 -9.49
C SER A 585 1.63 9.59 -9.06
N ILE A 586 2.16 9.69 -7.85
CA ILE A 586 2.95 8.58 -7.27
C ILE A 586 2.15 7.28 -7.19
N TYR A 587 0.81 7.37 -7.15
CA TYR A 587 -0.05 6.19 -7.12
C TYR A 587 -0.21 5.52 -8.48
N ALA A 588 -0.25 6.30 -9.56
CA ALA A 588 -0.31 5.84 -10.94
C ALA A 588 1.07 5.50 -11.54
N ALA A 589 2.15 6.02 -10.93
CA ALA A 589 3.52 5.89 -11.41
C ALA A 589 3.90 4.45 -11.79
N GLU A 590 3.56 3.47 -10.96
CA GLU A 590 3.88 2.07 -11.25
C GLU A 590 3.15 1.51 -12.47
N ALA A 591 1.86 1.82 -12.61
CA ALA A 591 1.06 1.40 -13.76
C ALA A 591 1.57 2.08 -15.05
N VAL A 592 1.81 3.38 -15.00
CA VAL A 592 2.39 4.14 -16.12
C VAL A 592 3.74 3.57 -16.53
N PHE A 593 4.61 3.30 -15.56
CA PHE A 593 5.95 2.76 -15.82
C PHE A 593 5.87 1.39 -16.51
N ALA A 594 5.01 0.48 -16.01
CA ALA A 594 4.83 -0.84 -16.60
C ALA A 594 4.34 -0.80 -18.06
N GLN A 595 3.59 0.24 -18.44
CA GLN A 595 3.11 0.45 -19.81
C GLN A 595 4.15 1.15 -20.70
N LEU A 596 5.05 1.97 -20.14
CA LEU A 596 6.06 2.69 -20.92
C LEU A 596 7.37 1.90 -21.12
N VAL A 597 7.69 0.96 -20.24
CA VAL A 597 8.88 0.09 -20.37
C VAL A 597 8.90 -0.72 -21.68
N PRO A 598 7.79 -1.33 -22.13
CA PRO A 598 7.76 -2.08 -23.39
C PRO A 598 7.80 -1.20 -24.65
N VAL A 599 7.74 0.13 -24.52
CA VAL A 599 7.85 1.07 -25.65
C VAL A 599 9.33 1.23 -26.02
N ASN A 600 9.87 0.24 -26.71
CA ASN A 600 11.27 0.18 -27.14
C ASN A 600 11.38 0.02 -28.66
N ILE A 601 12.55 0.36 -29.19
CA ILE A 601 12.85 0.14 -30.61
C ILE A 601 12.85 -1.38 -30.86
N SER A 602 12.38 -1.81 -32.03
CA SER A 602 12.50 -3.21 -32.46
C SER A 602 13.97 -3.68 -32.39
N GLU A 603 14.24 -4.86 -31.83
CA GLU A 603 15.57 -5.49 -31.80
C GLU A 603 16.19 -5.64 -33.20
N ASP A 604 15.37 -5.68 -34.25
CA ASP A 604 15.86 -5.78 -35.65
C ASP A 604 16.46 -4.46 -36.19
N SER A 605 16.50 -3.38 -35.39
CA SER A 605 16.94 -2.05 -35.85
C SER A 605 18.42 -1.72 -35.61
N GLU A 606 19.15 -2.52 -34.82
CA GLU A 606 20.55 -2.23 -34.49
C GLU A 606 21.55 -2.64 -35.60
N ASN A 607 21.12 -3.33 -36.65
CA ASN A 607 22.01 -3.89 -37.67
C ASN A 607 21.92 -3.28 -39.08
N ASP A 608 21.07 -2.29 -39.33
CA ASP A 608 20.90 -1.69 -40.67
C ASP A 608 21.13 -0.16 -40.67
N TYR A 609 22.36 0.27 -40.36
CA TYR A 609 22.86 1.62 -40.68
C TYR A 609 24.09 1.55 -41.58
#